data_AF-I6QWE1-F1
#
_entry.id   AF-I6QWE1-F1
#
_cell.length_a   1.000
_cell.length_b   1.000
_cell.length_c   1.000
_cell.angle_alpha   90.00
_cell.angle_beta   90.00
_cell.angle_gamma   90.00
#
_symmetry.space_group_name_H-M   'P 1'
#
loop_
_entity.id
_entity.type
_entity.pdbx_description
1 polymer ?
#
loop_
_entity_poly.entity_id
_entity_poly.type
_entity_poly.pdbx_seq_one_letter_code
_entity_poly.pdbx_strand_id
1 'polypeptide(L)' 'AEHELNASTFTARVVAGTLADMYSAVTAALGALSGPLHGGANTAIMKILLEIGDVDRVESYVSEALSKKKKIMGFGHPV' A
#
# COMPACT_ATOMS: atom_id res chain seq x y z
N ALA A 1 -1.59 9.77 -13.75
CA ALA A 1 -1.66 9.01 -12.49
C ALA A 1 -2.39 9.87 -11.48
N GLU A 2 -3.65 9.55 -11.21
CA GLU A 2 -4.50 10.23 -10.23
C GLU A 2 -5.49 9.18 -9.72
N HIS A 3 -5.76 9.17 -8.42
CA HIS A 3 -6.69 8.26 -7.77
C HIS A 3 -7.40 8.97 -6.61
N GLU A 4 -8.01 10.10 -6.95
CA GLU A 4 -8.89 10.96 -6.15
C GLU A 4 -8.41 11.16 -4.69
N LEU A 5 -9.25 10.79 -3.70
CA LEU A 5 -9.02 11.02 -2.27
C LEU A 5 -8.41 9.81 -1.56
N ASN A 6 -7.46 9.14 -2.21
CA ASN A 6 -6.64 8.15 -1.52
C ASN A 6 -5.89 8.78 -0.31
N ALA A 7 -5.45 7.93 0.63
CA ALA A 7 -4.91 8.36 1.91
C ALA A 7 -3.81 9.43 1.81
N SER A 8 -2.84 9.27 0.90
CA SER A 8 -1.77 10.27 0.73
C SER A 8 -2.25 11.59 0.14
N THR A 9 -3.18 11.56 -0.83
CA THR A 9 -3.78 12.78 -1.37
C THR A 9 -4.59 13.50 -0.30
N PHE A 10 -5.36 12.78 0.51
CA PHE A 10 -6.11 13.36 1.62
C PHE A 10 -5.17 14.00 2.67
N THR A 11 -4.09 13.31 3.05
CA THR A 11 -3.06 13.86 3.95
C THR A 11 -2.44 15.14 3.41
N ALA A 12 -2.07 15.20 2.13
CA ALA A 12 -1.55 16.41 1.50
C ALA A 12 -2.52 17.59 1.65
N ARG A 13 -3.82 17.35 1.43
CA ARG A 13 -4.87 18.38 1.54
C ARG A 13 -5.06 18.86 2.98
N VAL A 14 -5.02 17.97 3.96
CA VAL A 14 -5.13 18.34 5.38
C VAL A 14 -3.97 19.27 5.78
N VAL A 15 -2.74 18.94 5.39
CA VAL A 15 -1.56 19.76 5.70
C VAL A 15 -1.56 21.09 4.93
N ALA A 16 -1.90 21.07 3.65
CA ALA A 16 -2.03 22.31 2.88
C ALA A 16 -3.14 23.24 3.44
N GLY A 17 -4.22 22.66 4.00
CA GLY A 17 -5.31 23.39 4.64
C GLY A 17 -4.90 24.20 5.87
N THR A 18 -3.71 23.96 6.43
CA THR A 18 -3.15 24.75 7.54
C THR A 18 -2.26 25.91 7.07
N LEU A 19 -2.19 26.16 5.76
CA LEU A 19 -1.28 27.12 5.11
C LEU A 19 0.21 26.76 5.22
N ALA A 20 0.52 25.49 5.49
CA ALA A 20 1.89 24.97 5.36
C ALA A 20 2.38 25.04 3.91
N ASP A 21 3.70 25.12 3.74
CA ASP A 21 4.31 25.15 2.41
C ASP A 21 4.14 23.81 1.67
N MET A 22 4.34 23.85 0.36
CA MET A 22 4.15 22.70 -0.52
C MET A 22 5.09 21.53 -0.19
N TYR A 23 6.34 21.81 0.24
CA TYR A 23 7.28 20.75 0.59
C TYR A 23 6.82 20.01 1.84
N SER A 24 6.30 20.73 2.83
CA SER A 24 5.71 20.14 4.03
C SER A 24 4.50 19.25 3.71
N ALA A 25 3.59 19.71 2.84
CA ALA A 25 2.41 18.93 2.43
C ALA A 25 2.79 17.65 1.66
N VAL A 26 3.74 17.74 0.73
CA VAL A 26 4.25 16.59 -0.02
C VAL A 26 4.99 15.61 0.89
N THR A 27 5.80 16.10 1.82
CA THR A 27 6.53 15.26 2.77
C THR A 27 5.58 14.44 3.64
N ALA A 28 4.50 15.06 4.14
CA ALA A 28 3.48 14.34 4.90
C ALA A 28 2.77 13.28 4.06
N ALA A 29 2.44 13.59 2.80
CA ALA A 29 1.82 12.66 1.88
C ALA A 29 2.73 11.45 1.56
N LEU A 30 4.04 11.66 1.42
CA LEU A 30 5.02 10.58 1.27
C LEU A 30 5.04 9.66 2.49
N GLY A 31 4.93 10.23 3.69
CA GLY A 31 4.76 9.46 4.93
C GLY A 31 3.55 8.52 4.86
N ALA A 32 2.38 9.06 4.47
CA ALA A 32 1.17 8.25 4.30
C ALA A 32 1.29 7.20 3.19
N LEU A 33 1.94 7.53 2.07
CA LEU A 33 2.18 6.62 0.94
C LEU A 33 3.11 5.47 1.32
N SER A 34 4.10 5.69 2.19
CA SER A 34 5.05 4.67 2.61
C SER A 34 4.42 3.51 3.40
N GLY A 35 3.21 3.70 3.92
CA GLY A 35 2.51 2.69 4.70
C GLY A 35 2.21 1.40 3.91
N PRO A 36 2.24 0.22 4.55
CA PRO A 36 2.07 -1.07 3.88
C PRO A 36 0.68 -1.23 3.24
N LEU A 37 -0.33 -0.54 3.76
CA LEU A 37 -1.71 -0.58 3.25
C LEU A 37 -1.98 0.49 2.17
N HIS A 38 -0.96 1.25 1.77
CA HIS A 38 -1.04 2.23 0.69
C HIS A 38 0.04 1.93 -0.36
N GLY A 39 0.99 2.83 -0.59
CA GLY A 39 2.06 2.65 -1.57
C GLY A 39 3.02 1.51 -1.26
N GLY A 40 3.20 1.16 0.02
CA GLY A 40 4.06 0.03 0.44
C GLY A 40 3.54 -1.35 0.00
N ALA A 41 2.29 -1.44 -0.44
CA ALA A 41 1.70 -2.69 -0.91
C ALA A 41 2.44 -3.28 -2.12
N ASN A 42 2.96 -2.44 -3.03
CA ASN A 42 3.68 -2.90 -4.23
C ASN A 42 4.95 -3.69 -3.89
N THR A 43 5.71 -3.20 -2.92
CA THR A 43 6.97 -3.80 -2.47
C THR A 43 6.67 -5.08 -1.69
N ALA A 44 5.58 -5.09 -0.92
CA ALA A 44 5.13 -6.29 -0.24
C ALA A 44 4.70 -7.39 -1.22
N ILE A 45 4.02 -7.05 -2.32
CA ILE A 45 3.69 -8.01 -3.40
C ILE A 45 4.96 -8.59 -4.00
N MET A 46 5.95 -7.75 -4.35
CA MET A 46 7.20 -8.26 -4.89
C MET A 46 7.94 -9.21 -3.94
N LYS A 47 7.93 -8.93 -2.64
CA LYS A 47 8.50 -9.84 -1.63
C LYS A 47 7.78 -11.19 -1.60
N ILE A 48 6.45 -11.18 -1.66
CA ILE A 48 5.64 -12.42 -1.71
C ILE A 48 5.95 -13.21 -2.99
N LEU A 49 6.04 -12.55 -4.14
CA LEU A 49 6.37 -13.22 -5.41
C LEU A 49 7.77 -13.86 -5.37
N LEU A 50 8.75 -13.17 -4.79
CA LEU A 50 10.10 -13.71 -4.59
C LEU A 50 10.12 -14.88 -3.59
N GLU A 51 9.30 -14.83 -2.54
CA GLU A 51 9.15 -15.91 -1.56
C GLU A 51 8.51 -17.17 -2.18
N ILE A 52 7.47 -16.98 -3.00
CA ILE A 52 6.80 -18.06 -3.74
C ILE A 52 7.77 -18.69 -4.74
N GLY A 53 8.48 -17.88 -5.53
CA GLY A 53 9.56 -18.27 -6.43
C GLY A 53 9.16 -19.09 -7.67
N ASP A 54 8.13 -19.94 -7.59
CA ASP A 54 7.63 -20.75 -8.69
C ASP A 54 6.09 -20.77 -8.72
N VAL A 55 5.50 -20.83 -9.92
CA VAL A 55 4.06 -20.85 -10.14
C VAL A 55 3.40 -22.06 -9.48
N ASP A 56 4.08 -23.22 -9.46
CA ASP A 56 3.56 -24.45 -8.85
C ASP A 56 3.37 -24.33 -7.33
N ARG A 57 4.00 -23.34 -6.70
CA ARG A 57 3.92 -23.06 -5.25
C ARG A 57 2.87 -22.02 -4.86
N VAL A 58 2.18 -21.41 -5.83
CA VAL A 58 1.20 -20.34 -5.57
C VAL A 58 0.01 -20.86 -4.77
N GLU A 59 -0.58 -21.98 -5.18
CA GLU A 59 -1.82 -22.50 -4.57
C GLU A 59 -1.62 -22.89 -3.11
N SER A 60 -0.52 -23.57 -2.80
CA SER A 60 -0.16 -23.94 -1.43
C SER A 60 0.12 -22.71 -0.56
N TYR A 61 0.84 -21.71 -1.09
CA TYR A 61 1.12 -20.46 -0.38
C TYR A 61 -0.16 -19.69 -0.01
N VAL A 62 -1.08 -19.53 -0.98
CA VAL A 62 -2.33 -18.82 -0.77
C VAL A 62 -3.21 -19.54 0.25
N SER A 63 -3.33 -20.86 0.13
CA SER A 63 -4.10 -21.69 1.09
C SER A 63 -3.56 -21.56 2.52
N GLU A 64 -2.24 -21.62 2.69
CA GLU A 64 -1.59 -21.43 3.98
C GLU A 64 -1.83 -20.01 4.54
N ALA A 65 -1.64 -18.98 3.73
CA ALA A 65 -1.85 -17.59 4.13
C ALA A 65 -3.29 -17.33 4.63
N LEU A 66 -4.28 -17.88 3.92
CA LEU A 66 -5.69 -17.79 4.28
C LEU A 66 -6.00 -18.57 5.57
N SER A 67 -5.46 -19.79 5.73
CA SER A 67 -5.62 -20.58 6.97
C SER A 67 -5.08 -19.83 8.20
N LYS A 68 -4.00 -19.06 8.02
CA LYS A 68 -3.38 -18.22 9.05
C LYS A 68 -4.02 -16.83 9.17
N LYS A 69 -5.10 -16.56 8.44
CA LYS A 69 -5.80 -15.25 8.38
C LYS A 69 -4.85 -14.08 8.08
N LYS A 70 -3.79 -14.31 7.32
CA LYS A 70 -2.88 -13.26 6.86
C LYS A 70 -3.56 -12.44 5.77
N LYS A 71 -3.31 -11.13 5.75
CA LYS A 71 -3.71 -10.29 4.61
C LYS A 71 -2.83 -10.61 3.41
N ILE A 72 -3.45 -10.85 2.26
CA ILE A 72 -2.73 -11.04 1.00
C ILE A 72 -2.50 -9.66 0.39
N MET A 73 -1.26 -9.20 0.43
CA MET A 73 -0.89 -7.89 -0.10
C MET A 73 -1.14 -7.86 -1.61
N GLY A 74 -1.71 -6.75 -2.11
CA GLY A 74 -2.17 -6.63 -3.50
C GLY A 74 -3.64 -6.98 -3.73
N PHE A 75 -4.33 -7.50 -2.71
CA PHE A 75 -5.76 -7.73 -2.72
C PHE A 75 -6.46 -6.92 -1.61
N GLY A 76 -7.70 -6.52 -1.87
CA GLY A 76 -8.47 -5.63 -1.01
C GLY A 76 -8.31 -4.18 -1.48
N HIS A 77 -9.25 -3.73 -2.31
CA HIS A 77 -9.33 -2.34 -2.73
C HIS A 77 -10.46 -1.69 -1.92
N PRO A 78 -10.18 -0.64 -1.12
CA PRO A 78 -11.18 -0.04 -0.25
C PRO A 78 -12.06 1.00 -0.95
N VAL A 79 -12.14 1.01 -2.30
CA VAL A 79 -12.55 2.16 -3.17
C VAL A 79 -13.49 3.10 -2.42
#